data_AF-A0A8J2A5Z9-F1
#
_entry.id   AF-A0A8J2A5Z9-F1
#
_cell.length_a   1.000
_cell.length_b   1.000
_cell.length_c   1.000
_cell.angle_alpha   90.00
_cell.angle_beta   90.00
_cell.angle_gamma   90.00
#
_symmetry.space_group_name_H-M   'P 1'
#
loop_
_entity.id
_entity.type
_entity.pdbx_description
1 polymer ?
#
loop_
_entity_poly.entity_id
_entity_poly.type
_entity_poly.pdbx_seq_one_letter_code
_entity_poly.pdbx_strand_id
1 'polypeptide(L)'
;MQKDIKEAVKEVILFLDIDGVLHPLGGNHLPVGTPVEALLHREELGNGFLVEELQENSKDKKFDSYTALSGEFCEKNLQCLQRLVVEAGQKSRNKEEVEVHIVLISTWREKPWSLECAKRELAKYGLEIQDATPILAGADVRQRPAEIALWLENKAYSKSRSRSFSYVVLDDADLVSYMPEHVDVAVPSQPSIEKERFLRVDMAFGLTDADVDKALRILEKPVAGSVF
;
A
#
# COMPACT_ATOMS: atom_id res chain seq x y z
N MET A 1 42.88 12.09 -2.93
CA MET A 1 41.63 11.54 -3.51
C MET A 1 40.73 11.16 -2.34
N GLN A 2 39.89 12.08 -1.88
CA GLN A 2 38.86 11.76 -0.88
C GLN A 2 37.84 10.86 -1.59
N LYS A 3 37.64 9.64 -1.10
CA LYS A 3 36.49 8.83 -1.54
C LYS A 3 35.26 9.54 -0.98
N ASP A 4 34.40 10.04 -1.85
CA ASP A 4 33.06 10.47 -1.46
C ASP A 4 32.38 9.26 -0.81
N ILE A 5 32.30 9.28 0.52
CA ILE A 5 31.48 8.34 1.28
C ILE A 5 30.06 8.75 0.95
N LYS A 6 29.43 8.05 -0.01
CA LYS A 6 28.00 8.21 -0.24
C LYS A 6 27.29 7.96 1.09
N GLU A 7 26.60 8.98 1.58
CA GLU A 7 25.80 8.88 2.79
C GLU A 7 24.81 7.72 2.63
N ALA A 8 24.61 6.97 3.71
CA ALA A 8 23.68 5.85 3.70
C ALA A 8 22.25 6.40 3.52
N VAL A 9 21.55 5.93 2.49
CA VAL A 9 20.14 6.24 2.28
C VAL A 9 19.30 5.25 3.08
N LYS A 10 18.38 5.76 3.89
CA LYS A 10 17.41 4.95 4.64
C LYS A 10 16.10 4.89 3.84
N GLU A 11 15.53 3.70 3.71
CA GLU A 11 14.25 3.51 3.02
C GLU A 11 13.12 3.31 4.04
N VAL A 12 11.97 3.93 3.80
CA VAL A 12 10.72 3.70 4.51
C VAL A 12 9.71 3.14 3.52
N ILE A 13 9.07 2.04 3.87
CA ILE A 13 8.07 1.38 3.02
C ILE A 13 6.72 1.39 3.73
N LEU A 14 5.71 1.94 3.07
CA LEU A 14 4.33 1.97 3.52
C LEU A 14 3.54 1.00 2.64
N PHE A 15 3.22 -0.18 3.17
CA PHE A 15 2.27 -1.06 2.50
C PHE A 15 0.86 -0.54 2.77
N LEU A 16 0.12 -0.28 1.70
CA LEU A 16 -1.15 0.45 1.78
C LEU A 16 -2.28 -0.39 1.18
N ASP A 17 -3.28 -0.74 2.00
CA ASP A 17 -4.62 -0.98 1.50
C ASP A 17 -5.34 0.36 1.27
N ILE A 18 -6.24 0.40 0.29
CA ILE A 18 -7.09 1.58 0.02
C ILE A 18 -8.42 1.41 0.73
N ASP A 19 -9.06 0.25 0.53
CA ASP A 19 -10.35 -0.05 1.11
C ASP A 19 -10.23 -0.09 2.63
N GLY A 20 -11.17 0.58 3.33
CA GLY A 20 -11.12 0.72 4.78
C GLY A 20 -10.02 1.65 5.34
N VAL A 21 -8.97 2.01 4.57
CA VAL A 21 -7.90 2.92 5.03
C VAL A 21 -8.11 4.34 4.49
N LEU A 22 -8.11 4.51 3.17
CA LEU A 22 -8.39 5.80 2.51
C LEU A 22 -9.86 5.94 2.12
N HIS A 23 -10.57 4.83 2.21
CA HIS A 23 -11.91 4.63 1.73
C HIS A 23 -12.78 4.04 2.85
N PRO A 24 -13.24 4.86 3.82
CA PRO A 24 -14.03 4.35 4.93
C PRO A 24 -15.27 3.61 4.44
N LEU A 25 -15.48 2.42 5.01
CA LEU A 25 -16.53 1.50 4.63
C LEU A 25 -17.65 1.51 5.68
N GLY A 26 -18.90 1.53 5.20
CA GLY A 26 -20.09 1.34 6.01
C GLY A 26 -20.33 -0.13 6.35
N GLY A 27 -21.43 -0.42 7.05
CA GLY A 27 -21.78 -1.79 7.46
C GLY A 27 -22.06 -2.77 6.32
N ASN A 28 -22.19 -2.27 5.09
CA ASN A 28 -22.33 -3.07 3.86
C ASN A 28 -20.99 -3.24 3.10
N HIS A 29 -19.86 -2.86 3.69
CA HIS A 29 -18.55 -2.79 3.04
C HIS A 29 -18.53 -1.90 1.79
N LEU A 30 -19.47 -0.96 1.69
CA LEU A 30 -19.47 0.06 0.66
C LEU A 30 -18.95 1.39 1.22
N PRO A 31 -18.42 2.26 0.35
CA PRO A 31 -17.92 3.57 0.72
C PRO A 31 -18.99 4.42 1.42
N VAL A 32 -18.67 5.02 2.57
CA VAL A 32 -19.64 5.83 3.32
C VAL A 32 -20.01 7.12 2.56
N GLY A 33 -19.07 7.68 1.79
CA GLY A 33 -19.26 8.96 1.09
C GLY A 33 -19.89 8.84 -0.31
N THR A 34 -20.07 7.64 -0.84
CA THR A 34 -20.47 7.43 -2.23
C THR A 34 -21.89 6.85 -2.33
N PRO A 35 -22.79 7.43 -3.15
CA PRO A 35 -24.11 6.86 -3.41
C PRO A 35 -24.02 5.43 -3.96
N VAL A 36 -24.83 4.52 -3.43
CA VAL A 36 -24.83 3.09 -3.82
C VAL A 36 -25.14 2.93 -5.30
N GLU A 37 -26.07 3.73 -5.84
CA GLU A 37 -26.47 3.71 -7.24
C GLU A 37 -25.30 4.04 -8.18
N ALA A 38 -24.40 4.94 -7.76
CA ALA A 38 -23.22 5.30 -8.54
C ALA A 38 -22.19 4.15 -8.57
N LEU A 39 -22.07 3.40 -7.47
CA LEU A 39 -21.18 2.24 -7.38
C LEU A 39 -21.69 1.10 -8.24
N LEU A 40 -22.99 0.81 -8.19
CA LEU A 40 -23.63 -0.21 -9.03
C LEU A 40 -23.47 0.12 -10.51
N HIS A 41 -23.74 1.37 -10.91
CA HIS A 41 -23.55 1.80 -12.29
C HIS A 41 -22.09 1.67 -12.75
N ARG A 42 -21.12 1.92 -11.86
CA ARG A 42 -19.70 1.70 -12.16
C ARG A 42 -19.37 0.23 -12.33
N GLU A 43 -19.93 -0.65 -11.52
CA GLU A 43 -19.74 -2.09 -11.63
C GLU A 43 -20.35 -2.64 -12.92
N GLU A 44 -21.55 -2.20 -13.30
CA GLU A 44 -22.18 -2.56 -14.58
C GLU A 44 -21.31 -2.15 -15.79
N LEU A 45 -20.74 -0.94 -15.75
CA LEU A 45 -19.81 -0.47 -16.78
C LEU A 45 -18.48 -1.24 -16.79
N GLY A 46 -17.96 -1.57 -15.60
CA GLY A 46 -16.68 -2.25 -15.42
C GLY A 46 -16.71 -3.75 -15.76
N ASN A 47 -17.83 -4.42 -15.48
CA ASN A 47 -18.02 -5.86 -15.71
C ASN A 47 -18.68 -6.18 -17.06
N GLY A 48 -19.37 -5.23 -17.69
CA GLY A 48 -20.31 -5.55 -18.77
C GLY A 48 -20.03 -5.02 -20.18
N PHE A 49 -19.28 -3.92 -20.38
CA PHE A 49 -19.40 -3.22 -21.67
C PHE A 49 -18.13 -2.59 -22.27
N LEU A 50 -17.04 -2.43 -21.52
CA LEU A 50 -15.90 -1.63 -22.01
C LEU A 50 -14.64 -2.44 -22.36
N VAL A 51 -14.54 -3.73 -22.01
CA VAL A 51 -13.29 -4.47 -22.21
C VAL A 51 -13.18 -5.05 -23.61
N GLU A 52 -14.26 -5.55 -24.22
CA GLU A 52 -14.18 -6.20 -25.53
C GLU A 52 -14.18 -5.17 -26.70
N GLU A 53 -14.98 -4.10 -26.63
CA GLU A 53 -15.04 -3.09 -27.72
C GLU A 53 -13.86 -2.11 -27.74
N LEU A 54 -13.16 -1.88 -26.61
CA LEU A 54 -11.99 -1.01 -26.58
C LEU A 54 -10.68 -1.71 -26.95
N GLN A 55 -10.62 -3.04 -26.86
CA GLN A 55 -9.39 -3.80 -27.15
C GLN A 55 -9.11 -3.96 -28.65
N GLU A 56 -10.13 -3.96 -29.52
CA GLU A 56 -9.90 -4.32 -30.93
C GLU A 56 -9.65 -3.13 -31.88
N ASN A 57 -10.06 -1.89 -31.56
CA ASN A 57 -10.07 -0.81 -32.57
C ASN A 57 -9.39 0.51 -32.21
N SER A 58 -8.67 0.60 -31.09
CA SER A 58 -8.06 1.88 -30.70
C SER A 58 -6.74 1.72 -29.97
N LYS A 59 -5.64 1.79 -30.72
CA LYS A 59 -4.28 1.96 -30.17
C LYS A 59 -4.10 3.23 -29.33
N ASP A 60 -5.08 4.15 -29.35
CA ASP A 60 -5.00 5.48 -28.72
C ASP A 60 -6.18 5.84 -27.80
N LYS A 61 -7.17 4.95 -27.54
CA LYS A 61 -8.23 5.28 -26.58
C LYS A 61 -7.76 4.99 -25.15
N LYS A 62 -7.27 6.03 -24.50
CA LYS A 62 -6.99 6.08 -23.06
C LYS A 62 -8.17 5.53 -22.26
N PHE A 63 -7.87 4.81 -21.18
CA PHE A 63 -8.79 4.36 -20.12
C PHE A 63 -9.36 5.55 -19.31
N ASP A 64 -9.79 6.63 -19.98
CA ASP A 64 -10.14 7.90 -19.34
C ASP A 64 -11.41 7.81 -18.47
N SER A 65 -12.16 6.70 -18.51
CA SER A 65 -13.49 6.60 -17.89
C SER A 65 -13.51 6.07 -16.44
N TYR A 66 -12.47 5.39 -15.94
CA TYR A 66 -12.52 4.89 -14.56
C TYR A 66 -12.03 5.95 -13.57
N THR A 67 -12.92 6.83 -13.16
CA THR A 67 -12.66 7.87 -12.16
C THR A 67 -13.18 7.45 -10.79
N ALA A 68 -12.51 7.90 -9.74
CA ALA A 68 -13.04 7.77 -8.39
C ALA A 68 -14.37 8.52 -8.31
N LEU A 69 -15.34 7.91 -7.65
CA LEU A 69 -16.62 8.56 -7.42
C LEU A 69 -16.45 9.63 -6.33
N SER A 70 -17.29 10.66 -6.38
CA SER A 70 -17.29 11.68 -5.34
C SER A 70 -17.57 11.05 -3.99
N GLY A 71 -16.69 11.30 -3.02
CA GLY A 71 -16.79 10.73 -1.67
C GLY A 71 -16.18 9.34 -1.50
N GLU A 72 -15.63 8.76 -2.56
CA GLU A 72 -14.96 7.45 -2.51
C GLU A 72 -13.66 7.55 -1.70
N PHE A 73 -12.77 8.48 -2.05
CA PHE A 73 -11.62 8.78 -1.21
C PHE A 73 -11.96 9.82 -0.16
N CYS A 74 -11.72 9.50 1.11
CA CYS A 74 -11.88 10.45 2.20
C CYS A 74 -10.69 11.43 2.22
N GLU A 75 -10.96 12.70 1.98
CA GLU A 75 -9.96 13.78 2.00
C GLU A 75 -9.15 13.80 3.31
N LYS A 76 -9.82 13.64 4.46
CA LYS A 76 -9.15 13.63 5.77
C LYS A 76 -8.15 12.48 5.88
N ASN A 77 -8.47 11.31 5.34
CA ASN A 77 -7.61 10.14 5.41
C ASN A 77 -6.41 10.28 4.47
N LEU A 78 -6.61 10.90 3.29
CA LEU A 78 -5.53 11.27 2.38
C LEU A 78 -4.58 12.31 3.00
N GLN A 79 -5.11 13.31 3.72
CA GLN A 79 -4.29 14.25 4.49
C GLN A 79 -3.49 13.54 5.60
N CYS A 80 -4.08 12.54 6.28
CA CYS A 80 -3.35 11.72 7.26
C CYS A 80 -2.21 10.92 6.61
N LEU A 81 -2.45 10.32 5.44
CA LEU A 81 -1.40 9.61 4.69
C LEU A 81 -0.29 10.57 4.23
N GLN A 82 -0.66 11.76 3.75
CA GLN A 82 0.29 12.80 3.37
C GLN A 82 1.17 13.21 4.55
N ARG A 83 0.56 13.44 5.71
CA ARG A 83 1.28 13.73 6.96
C ARG A 83 2.25 12.62 7.33
N LEU A 84 1.81 11.35 7.27
CA LEU A 84 2.67 10.20 7.53
C LEU A 84 3.89 10.18 6.61
N VAL A 85 3.72 10.38 5.30
CA VAL A 85 4.83 10.41 4.33
C VAL A 85 5.80 11.54 4.60
N VAL A 86 5.29 12.76 4.85
CA VAL A 86 6.12 13.94 5.15
C VAL A 86 6.92 13.73 6.43
N GLU A 87 6.27 13.32 7.53
CA GLU A 87 6.94 13.13 8.82
C GLU A 87 7.92 11.95 8.79
N ALA A 88 7.59 10.86 8.09
CA ALA A 88 8.50 9.73 7.92
C ALA A 88 9.77 10.13 7.15
N GLY A 89 9.64 10.96 6.10
CA GLY A 89 10.78 11.49 5.33
C GLY A 89 11.64 12.49 6.11
N GLN A 90 11.07 13.20 7.09
CA GLN A 90 11.79 14.20 7.89
C GLN A 90 12.58 13.61 9.08
N LYS A 91 12.30 12.39 9.52
CA LYS A 91 12.85 11.79 10.76
C LYS A 91 14.36 11.47 10.73
N SER A 92 15.14 12.05 9.84
CA SER A 92 16.59 11.84 9.81
C SER A 92 17.31 12.59 10.93
N ARG A 93 17.81 11.87 11.93
CA ARG A 93 18.63 12.45 13.01
C ARG A 93 20.05 12.80 12.57
N ASN A 94 20.56 12.19 11.49
CA ASN A 94 21.97 12.19 11.12
C ASN A 94 22.26 12.76 9.71
N LYS A 95 21.34 13.56 9.15
CA LYS A 95 21.40 14.05 7.74
C LYS A 95 21.28 12.96 6.66
N GLU A 96 21.00 11.72 7.04
CA GLU A 96 20.68 10.65 6.09
C GLU A 96 19.45 11.05 5.26
N GLU A 97 19.53 10.89 3.95
CA GLU A 97 18.37 11.01 3.07
C GLU A 97 17.40 9.85 3.35
N VAL A 98 16.13 10.17 3.59
CA VAL A 98 15.07 9.17 3.81
C VAL A 98 14.15 9.15 2.60
N GLU A 99 14.12 8.02 1.92
CA GLU A 99 13.23 7.77 0.79
C GLU A 99 11.98 7.03 1.27
N VAL A 100 10.79 7.57 1.01
CA VAL A 100 9.50 6.97 1.41
C VAL A 100 8.82 6.36 0.19
N HIS A 101 8.48 5.08 0.26
CA HIS A 101 7.81 4.32 -0.79
C HIS A 101 6.43 3.86 -0.31
N ILE A 102 5.39 4.14 -1.09
CA ILE A 102 4.06 3.56 -0.99
C ILE A 102 3.99 2.34 -1.91
N VAL A 103 3.71 1.18 -1.32
CA VAL A 103 3.54 -0.10 -2.01
C VAL A 103 2.11 -0.57 -1.83
N LEU A 104 1.38 -0.76 -2.92
CA LEU A 104 -0.03 -1.11 -2.83
C LEU A 104 -0.22 -2.61 -2.51
N ILE A 105 -1.02 -2.92 -1.48
CA ILE A 105 -1.49 -4.27 -1.13
C ILE A 105 -3.00 -4.44 -1.33
N SER A 106 -3.65 -3.39 -1.81
CA SER A 106 -5.08 -3.33 -2.08
C SER A 106 -5.50 -4.13 -3.31
N THR A 107 -6.77 -4.54 -3.35
CA THR A 107 -7.45 -5.09 -4.55
C THR A 107 -7.44 -4.10 -5.71
N TRP A 108 -7.27 -2.81 -5.45
CA TRP A 108 -7.13 -1.77 -6.45
C TRP A 108 -5.94 -1.99 -7.41
N ARG A 109 -4.95 -2.82 -7.04
CA ARG A 109 -3.83 -3.18 -7.93
C ARG A 109 -4.20 -4.26 -8.96
N GLU A 110 -5.32 -4.96 -8.78
CA GLU A 110 -5.71 -6.10 -9.63
C GLU A 110 -6.10 -5.68 -11.04
N LYS A 111 -6.62 -4.46 -11.19
CA LYS A 111 -7.06 -3.92 -12.47
C LYS A 111 -6.25 -2.66 -12.80
N PRO A 112 -5.69 -2.53 -14.02
CA PRO A 112 -4.90 -1.36 -14.40
C PRO A 112 -5.65 -0.04 -14.21
N TRP A 113 -6.94 0.02 -14.54
CA TRP A 113 -7.74 1.23 -14.40
C TRP A 113 -8.02 1.62 -12.94
N SER A 114 -8.21 0.65 -12.05
CA SER A 114 -8.33 0.91 -10.60
C SER A 114 -7.02 1.46 -10.06
N LEU A 115 -5.88 0.87 -10.42
CA LEU A 115 -4.56 1.37 -10.03
C LEU A 115 -4.32 2.80 -10.53
N GLU A 116 -4.62 3.10 -11.79
CA GLU A 116 -4.48 4.45 -12.34
C GLU A 116 -5.42 5.45 -11.67
N CYS A 117 -6.62 5.02 -11.27
CA CYS A 117 -7.52 5.83 -10.47
C CYS A 117 -6.92 6.16 -9.09
N ALA A 118 -6.44 5.15 -8.36
CA ALA A 118 -5.76 5.35 -7.08
C ALA A 118 -4.57 6.30 -7.21
N LYS A 119 -3.71 6.12 -8.23
CA LYS A 119 -2.58 7.02 -8.49
C LYS A 119 -3.04 8.46 -8.69
N ARG A 120 -4.09 8.70 -9.47
CA ARG A 120 -4.62 10.06 -9.69
C ARG A 120 -5.15 10.69 -8.41
N GLU A 121 -5.84 9.94 -7.56
CA GLU A 121 -6.36 10.44 -6.28
C GLU A 121 -5.22 10.76 -5.30
N LEU A 122 -4.21 9.90 -5.18
CA LEU A 122 -3.04 10.14 -4.35
C LEU A 122 -2.20 11.33 -4.85
N ALA A 123 -2.05 11.48 -6.18
CA ALA A 123 -1.27 12.56 -6.77
C ALA A 123 -1.81 13.96 -6.44
N LYS A 124 -3.11 14.11 -6.17
CA LYS A 124 -3.71 15.38 -5.70
C LYS A 124 -3.10 15.87 -4.38
N TYR A 125 -2.50 14.97 -3.60
CA TYR A 125 -1.85 15.25 -2.32
C TYR A 125 -0.31 15.16 -2.41
N GLY A 126 0.24 15.11 -3.63
CA GLY A 126 1.68 14.93 -3.83
C GLY A 126 2.19 13.55 -3.41
N LEU A 127 1.31 12.54 -3.38
CA LEU A 127 1.65 11.16 -3.07
C LEU A 127 1.77 10.35 -4.36
N GLU A 128 2.71 9.41 -4.38
CA GLU A 128 2.96 8.54 -5.52
C GLU A 128 3.00 7.09 -5.06
N ILE A 129 2.36 6.19 -5.81
CA ILE A 129 2.48 4.74 -5.63
C ILE A 129 3.68 4.29 -6.46
N GLN A 130 4.75 3.83 -5.81
CA GLN A 130 5.99 3.42 -6.49
C GLN A 130 5.94 1.95 -6.90
N ASP A 131 5.18 1.11 -6.20
CA ASP A 131 5.12 -0.32 -6.50
C ASP A 131 3.81 -0.95 -6.00
N ALA A 132 3.63 -2.23 -6.28
CA ALA A 132 2.52 -3.03 -5.78
C ALA A 132 3.00 -4.46 -5.45
N THR A 133 2.43 -5.08 -4.43
CA THR A 133 2.76 -6.47 -4.12
C THR A 133 2.26 -7.40 -5.23
N PRO A 134 2.92 -8.57 -5.44
CA PRO A 134 2.37 -9.58 -6.35
C PRO A 134 0.94 -9.97 -5.92
N ILE A 135 0.15 -10.45 -6.86
CA ILE A 135 -1.16 -11.06 -6.58
C ILE A 135 -0.94 -12.56 -6.60
N LEU A 136 -1.02 -13.21 -5.44
CA LEU A 136 -0.94 -14.67 -5.37
C LEU A 136 -2.27 -15.30 -5.80
N ALA A 137 -2.22 -16.55 -6.25
CA ALA A 137 -3.41 -17.25 -6.73
C ALA A 137 -4.50 -17.28 -5.66
N GLY A 138 -5.69 -16.79 -6.00
CA GLY A 138 -6.87 -16.80 -5.12
C GLY A 138 -7.33 -15.44 -4.61
N ALA A 139 -6.60 -14.34 -4.88
CA ALA A 139 -6.99 -12.94 -4.56
C ALA A 139 -7.68 -12.78 -3.19
N ASP A 140 -7.18 -13.49 -2.19
CA ASP A 140 -7.79 -13.58 -0.87
C ASP A 140 -6.97 -12.70 0.09
N VAL A 141 -7.65 -11.89 0.92
CA VAL A 141 -7.01 -11.06 1.94
C VAL A 141 -6.04 -11.84 2.83
N ARG A 142 -6.30 -13.13 3.05
CA ARG A 142 -5.43 -14.05 3.81
C ARG A 142 -4.07 -14.28 3.16
N GLN A 143 -3.92 -13.99 1.87
CA GLN A 143 -2.67 -14.10 1.12
C GLN A 143 -1.81 -12.83 1.19
N ARG A 144 -2.37 -11.67 1.59
CA ARG A 144 -1.63 -10.40 1.67
C ARG A 144 -0.34 -10.50 2.49
N PRO A 145 -0.29 -11.19 3.66
CA PRO A 145 0.97 -11.39 4.38
C PRO A 145 2.03 -12.12 3.53
N ALA A 146 1.65 -13.16 2.79
CA ALA A 146 2.59 -13.88 1.92
C ALA A 146 3.05 -13.03 0.72
N GLU A 147 2.16 -12.22 0.16
CA GLU A 147 2.47 -11.25 -0.91
C GLU A 147 3.49 -10.19 -0.45
N ILE A 148 3.31 -9.66 0.76
CA ILE A 148 4.23 -8.72 1.40
C ILE A 148 5.58 -9.40 1.64
N ALA A 149 5.60 -10.64 2.14
CA ALA A 149 6.84 -11.38 2.39
C ALA A 149 7.63 -11.54 1.10
N LEU A 150 6.97 -11.98 0.03
CA LEU A 150 7.57 -12.18 -1.28
C LEU A 150 8.09 -10.87 -1.87
N TRP A 151 7.35 -9.76 -1.69
CA TRP A 151 7.82 -8.45 -2.15
C TRP A 151 9.06 -7.99 -1.37
N LEU A 152 9.06 -8.15 -0.04
CA LEU A 152 10.21 -7.81 0.82
C LEU A 152 11.45 -8.65 0.47
N GLU A 153 11.27 -9.95 0.22
CA GLU A 153 12.32 -10.86 -0.24
C GLU A 153 12.95 -10.36 -1.55
N ASN A 154 12.11 -10.09 -2.56
CA ASN A 154 12.57 -9.57 -3.85
C ASN A 154 13.27 -8.22 -3.71
N LYS A 155 12.77 -7.34 -2.83
CA LYS A 155 13.39 -6.04 -2.55
C LYS A 155 14.78 -6.22 -1.95
N ALA A 156 14.92 -7.10 -0.96
CA ALA A 156 16.19 -7.41 -0.30
C ALA A 156 17.22 -8.00 -1.27
N TYR A 157 16.78 -8.83 -2.23
CA TYR A 157 17.66 -9.39 -3.26
C TYR A 157 18.05 -8.37 -4.35
N SER A 158 17.17 -7.42 -4.69
CA SER A 158 17.38 -6.48 -5.81
C SER A 158 18.39 -5.36 -5.52
N LYS A 159 18.59 -4.97 -4.25
CA LYS A 159 19.47 -3.86 -3.87
C LYS A 159 20.73 -4.38 -3.18
N SER A 160 21.89 -3.87 -3.61
CA SER A 160 23.17 -4.08 -2.92
C SER A 160 22.98 -3.87 -1.40
N ARG A 161 23.34 -4.87 -0.60
CA ARG A 161 23.15 -5.12 0.85
C ARG A 161 23.35 -3.95 1.86
N SER A 162 23.50 -2.71 1.43
CA SER A 162 23.95 -1.57 2.23
C SER A 162 22.86 -0.58 2.65
N ARG A 163 21.58 -0.78 2.30
CA ARG A 163 20.50 0.12 2.72
C ARG A 163 19.69 -0.47 3.87
N SER A 164 19.60 0.25 4.98
CA SER A 164 18.66 -0.07 6.04
C SER A 164 17.26 0.38 5.63
N PHE A 165 16.25 -0.40 5.98
CA PHE A 165 14.87 -0.02 5.73
C PHE A 165 13.98 -0.24 6.97
N SER A 166 12.84 0.44 6.98
CA SER A 166 11.77 0.27 7.95
C SER A 166 10.45 0.18 7.18
N TYR A 167 9.47 -0.55 7.69
CA TYR A 167 8.17 -0.61 7.04
C TYR A 167 7.01 -0.61 8.04
N VAL A 168 5.83 -0.28 7.53
CA VAL A 168 4.55 -0.42 8.21
C VAL A 168 3.51 -0.86 7.18
N VAL A 169 2.58 -1.70 7.62
CA VAL A 169 1.43 -2.16 6.84
C VAL A 169 0.19 -1.50 7.40
N LEU A 170 -0.51 -0.75 6.54
CA LEU A 170 -1.76 -0.07 6.84
C LEU A 170 -2.88 -0.83 6.12
N ASP A 171 -3.72 -1.50 6.90
CA ASP A 171 -4.79 -2.37 6.37
C ASP A 171 -5.96 -2.35 7.34
N ASP A 172 -7.19 -2.50 6.85
CA ASP A 172 -8.37 -2.54 7.71
C ASP A 172 -8.65 -3.95 8.27
N ALA A 173 -8.13 -4.97 7.58
CA ALA A 173 -8.16 -6.35 8.03
C ALA A 173 -7.11 -6.62 9.12
N ASP A 174 -7.40 -7.59 9.99
CA ASP A 174 -6.44 -8.09 10.96
C ASP A 174 -5.49 -9.10 10.29
N LEU A 175 -4.54 -8.59 9.51
CA LEU A 175 -3.59 -9.43 8.77
C LEU A 175 -2.70 -10.28 9.69
N VAL A 176 -2.52 -9.89 10.96
CA VAL A 176 -1.77 -10.67 11.95
C VAL A 176 -2.46 -12.01 12.23
N SER A 177 -3.79 -12.03 12.24
CA SER A 177 -4.59 -13.26 12.42
C SER A 177 -4.44 -14.28 11.29
N TYR A 178 -3.99 -13.84 10.11
CA TYR A 178 -3.75 -14.69 8.95
C TYR A 178 -2.30 -15.17 8.84
N MET A 179 -1.42 -14.65 9.69
CA MET A 179 -0.06 -15.14 9.73
C MET A 179 -0.04 -16.54 10.37
N PRO A 180 0.64 -17.52 9.77
CA PRO A 180 0.80 -18.83 10.39
C PRO A 180 1.48 -18.68 11.76
N GLU A 181 0.85 -19.19 12.82
CA GLU A 181 1.39 -19.15 14.20
C GLU A 181 2.72 -19.90 14.30
N HIS A 182 2.85 -20.97 13.50
CA HIS A 182 4.03 -21.79 13.37
C HIS A 182 4.17 -22.20 11.90
N VAL A 183 5.10 -21.60 11.17
CA VAL A 183 5.60 -22.25 9.95
C VAL A 183 6.53 -23.37 10.43
N ASP A 184 5.96 -24.51 10.83
CA ASP A 184 6.73 -25.74 11.13
C ASP A 184 7.39 -26.33 9.86
N VAL A 185 7.21 -25.68 8.72
CA VAL A 185 7.85 -26.06 7.47
C VAL A 185 9.17 -25.34 7.40
N ALA A 186 10.26 -26.11 7.50
CA ALA A 186 11.63 -25.71 7.21
C ALA A 186 11.78 -25.25 5.75
N VAL A 187 11.15 -24.12 5.38
CA VAL A 187 11.48 -23.32 4.20
C VAL A 187 12.45 -22.26 4.71
N PRO A 188 13.78 -22.49 4.65
CA PRO A 188 14.78 -21.72 5.39
C PRO A 188 15.03 -20.31 4.82
N SER A 189 14.14 -19.80 3.95
CA SER A 189 14.37 -18.58 3.18
C SER A 189 13.20 -17.59 3.23
N GLN A 190 12.07 -17.90 3.86
CA GLN A 190 10.99 -16.90 3.92
C GLN A 190 11.34 -15.81 4.94
N PRO A 191 11.26 -14.52 4.55
CA PRO A 191 11.48 -13.41 5.47
C PRO A 191 10.53 -13.51 6.66
N SER A 192 11.04 -13.40 7.88
CA SER A 192 10.15 -13.27 9.04
C SER A 192 9.50 -11.90 8.99
N ILE A 193 8.21 -11.85 8.67
CA ILE A 193 7.42 -10.65 8.84
C ILE A 193 7.19 -10.42 10.34
N GLU A 194 7.53 -9.23 10.81
CA GLU A 194 7.33 -8.82 12.20
C GLU A 194 5.88 -8.37 12.41
N LYS A 195 5.14 -9.04 13.30
CA LYS A 195 3.71 -8.74 13.58
C LYS A 195 3.51 -7.29 14.01
N GLU A 196 4.49 -6.71 14.70
CA GLU A 196 4.48 -5.34 15.20
C GLU A 196 4.51 -4.28 14.08
N ARG A 197 4.68 -4.71 12.82
CA ARG A 197 4.69 -3.84 11.63
C ARG A 197 3.30 -3.64 11.04
N PHE A 198 2.30 -4.38 11.52
CA PHE A 198 0.94 -4.33 11.02
C PHE A 198 0.12 -3.43 11.91
N LEU A 199 -0.40 -2.35 11.31
CA LEU A 199 -1.32 -1.45 11.95
C LEU A 199 -2.70 -1.64 11.32
N ARG A 200 -3.57 -2.31 12.08
CA ARG A 200 -4.98 -2.41 11.72
C ARG A 200 -5.65 -1.05 11.88
N VAL A 201 -6.26 -0.58 10.80
CA VAL A 201 -7.06 0.63 10.73
C VAL A 201 -8.53 0.28 10.90
N ASP A 202 -9.31 1.11 11.58
CA ASP A 202 -10.75 0.88 11.69
C ASP A 202 -11.42 1.28 10.38
N MET A 203 -11.98 0.31 9.65
CA MET A 203 -12.61 0.53 8.35
C MET A 203 -13.71 1.61 8.37
N ALA A 204 -14.39 1.82 9.51
CA ALA A 204 -15.48 2.79 9.61
C ALA A 204 -14.99 4.24 9.58
N PHE A 205 -13.75 4.48 9.99
CA PHE A 205 -13.14 5.82 10.04
C PHE A 205 -12.01 5.98 9.02
N GLY A 206 -11.37 4.88 8.67
CA GLY A 206 -10.10 4.82 7.97
C GLY A 206 -8.96 5.50 8.72
N LEU A 207 -7.92 5.90 7.99
CA LEU A 207 -6.66 6.37 8.59
C LEU A 207 -6.86 7.68 9.36
N THR A 208 -6.57 7.66 10.66
CA THR A 208 -6.69 8.83 11.55
C THR A 208 -5.34 9.37 11.99
N ASP A 209 -5.31 10.58 12.57
CA ASP A 209 -4.10 11.15 13.19
C ASP A 209 -3.46 10.24 14.23
N ALA A 210 -4.28 9.52 15.02
CA ALA A 210 -3.77 8.60 16.03
C ALA A 210 -3.07 7.39 15.39
N ASP A 211 -3.52 6.96 14.22
CA ASP A 211 -2.91 5.87 13.46
C ASP A 211 -1.63 6.32 12.79
N VAL A 212 -1.58 7.56 12.28
CA VAL A 212 -0.33 8.19 11.81
C VAL A 212 0.72 8.19 12.91
N ASP A 213 0.37 8.63 14.12
CA ASP A 213 1.30 8.64 15.26
C ASP A 213 1.81 7.23 15.62
N LYS A 214 0.94 6.21 15.56
CA LYS A 214 1.33 4.80 15.78
C LYS A 214 2.26 4.29 14.67
N ALA A 215 1.91 4.53 13.41
CA ALA A 215 2.71 4.14 12.26
C ALA A 215 4.12 4.76 12.32
N LEU A 216 4.21 6.04 12.70
CA LEU A 216 5.48 6.73 12.88
C LEU A 216 6.35 6.13 13.99
N ARG A 217 5.76 5.52 15.03
CA ARG A 217 6.50 4.79 16.08
C ARG A 217 6.97 3.43 15.60
N ILE A 218 6.17 2.73 14.79
CA ILE A 218 6.57 1.47 14.15
C ILE A 218 7.80 1.71 13.27
N LEU A 219 7.80 2.79 12.48
CA LEU A 219 8.88 3.16 11.56
C LEU A 219 10.19 3.62 12.23
N GLU A 220 10.20 3.88 13.54
CA GLU A 220 11.43 4.24 14.26
C GLU A 220 12.40 3.06 14.40
N LYS A 221 11.90 1.83 14.32
CA LYS A 221 12.71 0.62 14.44
C LYS A 221 13.13 0.13 13.05
N PRO A 222 14.42 0.11 12.69
CA PRO A 222 14.84 -0.55 11.46
C PRO A 222 14.53 -2.05 11.51
N VAL A 223 14.38 -2.68 10.35
CA VAL A 223 14.33 -4.14 10.27
C VAL A 223 15.71 -4.68 10.65
N ALA A 224 15.76 -5.69 11.51
CA ALA A 224 17.04 -6.27 11.93
C ALA A 224 17.74 -6.89 10.72
N GLY A 225 18.93 -6.39 10.37
CA GLY A 225 19.70 -6.80 9.18
C GLY A 225 20.27 -8.23 9.22
N SER A 226 19.74 -9.12 10.06
CA SER A 226 20.18 -10.51 10.22
C SER A 226 19.22 -11.54 9.61
N VAL A 227 18.18 -11.11 8.88
CA VAL A 227 17.09 -12.01 8.45
C VAL A 227 16.94 -12.08 6.92
N PHE A 228 18.03 -12.14 6.15
CA PHE A 228 17.98 -12.49 4.71
C PHE A 228 19.29 -13.13 4.23
#